data_AF-A0A519BAN9-F1
#
_entry.id   AF-A0A519BAN9-F1
#
_cell.length_a   1.000
_cell.length_b   1.000
_cell.length_c   1.000
_cell.angle_alpha   90.00
_cell.angle_beta   90.00
_cell.angle_gamma   90.00
#
_symmetry.space_group_name_H-M   'P 1'
#
loop_
_entity.id
_entity.type
_entity.pdbx_description
1 polymer ?
#
loop_
_entity_poly.entity_id
_entity_poly.type
_entity_poly.pdbx_seq_one_letter_code
_entity_poly.pdbx_strand_id
1 'polypeptide(L)'
;MKNSKDFRFEKRYGLLSLYKSSGKYYLNRIWISRNIMVIKNNGTNTFGNYYKYSGFIPFILSSPRYNIRTSIIFYNKNKTKKVQRFLEKKIIRKVYYDFDNKVIDARTIKFNKPPKIYFKEINPVKYIIAIDKVKKNFFINLNEKFSHYWRIYPVPYFGMQTEINRNVIRKYISKDYNGTIQDENLPSGHILQTLLLKPVSEKDHYFTNGYANGWWISLTGIKNLGERYYKKNKDGTIDIEFIIGYWPQRLIYIGTIISTVTITFFIIYLIYNLLIKIKNRD
;
A
#
# COMPACT_ATOMS: atom_id res chain seq x y z
N MET A 1 -25.56 6.53 23.10
CA MET A 1 -24.43 5.61 22.86
C MET A 1 -24.89 4.54 21.87
N LYS A 2 -24.42 4.57 20.61
CA LYS A 2 -24.76 3.54 19.61
C LYS A 2 -23.64 2.51 19.57
N ASN A 3 -24.00 1.24 19.84
CA ASN A 3 -23.13 0.06 19.86
C ASN A 3 -22.01 0.12 18.81
N SER A 4 -20.75 0.11 19.27
CA SER A 4 -19.63 -0.28 18.44
C SER A 4 -19.93 -1.68 17.90
N LYS A 5 -19.98 -1.82 16.58
CA LYS A 5 -20.19 -3.10 15.91
C LYS A 5 -19.08 -4.07 16.31
N ASP A 6 -19.36 -4.93 17.30
CA ASP A 6 -18.38 -5.87 17.84
C ASP A 6 -17.87 -6.79 16.73
N PHE A 7 -16.55 -6.71 16.50
CA PHE A 7 -15.85 -7.62 15.62
C PHE A 7 -15.61 -8.92 16.41
N ARG A 8 -16.27 -9.99 16.00
CA ARG A 8 -16.04 -11.34 16.54
C ARG A 8 -14.96 -12.03 15.70
N PHE A 9 -14.02 -12.69 16.37
CA PHE A 9 -13.16 -13.65 15.68
C PHE A 9 -14.06 -14.76 15.14
N GLU A 10 -14.04 -15.01 13.82
CA GLU A 10 -14.95 -15.97 13.22
C GLU A 10 -14.27 -17.32 13.03
N LYS A 11 -13.14 -17.31 12.33
CA LYS A 11 -12.51 -18.56 11.89
C LYS A 11 -11.04 -18.36 11.63
N ARG A 12 -10.25 -19.39 11.95
CA ARG A 12 -8.82 -19.44 11.68
C ARG A 12 -8.55 -20.47 10.59
N TYR A 13 -7.93 -20.02 9.50
CA TYR A 13 -7.48 -20.88 8.40
C TYR A 13 -5.96 -20.98 8.50
N GLY A 14 -5.49 -21.97 9.29
CA GLY A 14 -4.08 -22.11 9.63
C GLY A 14 -3.55 -20.92 10.42
N LEU A 15 -2.76 -20.05 9.78
CA LEU A 15 -2.19 -18.84 10.40
C LEU A 15 -2.97 -17.56 10.07
N LEU A 16 -3.97 -17.63 9.20
CA LEU A 16 -4.88 -16.52 8.90
C LEU A 16 -6.03 -16.51 9.92
N SER A 17 -6.15 -15.40 10.67
CA SER A 17 -7.29 -15.14 11.54
C SER A 17 -8.28 -14.25 10.80
N LEU A 18 -9.49 -14.75 10.59
CA LEU A 18 -10.57 -14.05 9.91
C LEU A 18 -11.48 -13.43 10.97
N TYR A 19 -11.57 -12.10 10.96
CA TYR A 19 -12.43 -11.35 11.87
C TYR A 19 -13.68 -10.92 11.14
N LYS A 20 -14.85 -11.10 11.76
CA LYS A 20 -16.15 -10.73 11.22
C LYS A 20 -16.74 -9.60 12.04
N SER A 21 -17.16 -8.52 11.38
CA SER A 21 -18.04 -7.52 11.97
C SER A 21 -19.13 -7.17 11.01
N SER A 22 -20.36 -7.17 11.50
CA SER A 22 -21.55 -6.89 10.69
C SER A 22 -21.61 -7.72 9.40
N GLY A 23 -21.19 -8.99 9.46
CA GLY A 23 -21.20 -9.91 8.31
C GLY A 23 -20.02 -9.79 7.33
N LYS A 24 -19.05 -8.87 7.55
CA LYS A 24 -17.90 -8.66 6.65
C LYS A 24 -16.60 -9.19 7.26
N TYR A 25 -15.78 -9.86 6.44
CA TYR A 25 -14.45 -10.35 6.81
C TYR A 25 -13.37 -9.29 6.58
N TYR A 26 -12.42 -9.15 7.50
CA TYR A 26 -11.40 -8.11 7.42
C TYR A 26 -9.98 -8.67 7.23
N LEU A 27 -9.36 -8.25 6.12
CA LEU A 27 -7.91 -8.30 5.87
C LEU A 27 -7.36 -6.87 5.97
N ASN A 28 -6.23 -6.68 6.65
CA ASN A 28 -5.58 -5.37 6.70
C ASN A 28 -5.27 -4.91 5.27
N ARG A 29 -5.90 -3.83 4.80
CA ARG A 29 -5.65 -3.29 3.45
C ARG A 29 -4.18 -2.92 3.27
N ILE A 30 -3.57 -2.31 4.28
CA ILE A 30 -2.17 -1.85 4.23
C ILE A 30 -1.41 -2.36 5.45
N TRP A 31 -0.21 -2.89 5.27
CA TRP A 31 0.60 -3.40 6.38
C TRP A 31 2.10 -3.44 6.07
N ILE A 32 2.92 -3.34 7.11
CA ILE A 32 4.38 -3.44 7.01
C ILE A 32 4.83 -4.88 7.30
N SER A 33 5.81 -5.37 6.56
CA SER A 33 6.26 -6.76 6.66
C SER A 33 7.10 -7.02 7.89
N ARG A 34 6.80 -8.10 8.61
CA ARG A 34 7.69 -8.71 9.61
C ARG A 34 8.67 -9.68 8.97
N ASN A 35 8.26 -10.34 7.90
CA ASN A 35 9.13 -11.21 7.15
C ASN A 35 8.92 -10.98 5.65
N ILE A 36 9.97 -11.18 4.87
CA ILE A 36 9.88 -11.25 3.40
C ILE A 36 10.37 -12.62 3.00
N MET A 37 9.51 -13.38 2.35
CA MET A 37 9.81 -14.68 1.77
C MET A 37 9.95 -14.50 0.26
N VAL A 38 11.17 -14.66 -0.25
CA VAL A 38 11.41 -14.65 -1.69
C VAL A 38 11.38 -16.08 -2.19
N ILE A 39 10.54 -16.34 -3.19
CA ILE A 39 10.34 -17.64 -3.79
C ILE A 39 11.01 -17.67 -5.15
N LYS A 40 11.95 -18.60 -5.31
CA LYS A 40 12.57 -18.94 -6.58
C LYS A 40 12.00 -20.29 -7.03
N ASN A 41 11.24 -20.28 -8.12
CA ASN A 41 10.85 -21.53 -8.76
C ASN A 41 12.03 -21.98 -9.63
N ASN A 42 12.65 -23.11 -9.26
CA ASN A 42 13.74 -23.73 -10.02
C ASN A 42 13.23 -24.70 -11.09
N GLY A 43 11.90 -24.92 -11.18
CA GLY A 43 11.30 -25.82 -12.14
C GLY A 43 11.55 -25.38 -13.59
N THR A 44 12.13 -26.28 -14.36
CA THR A 44 12.32 -26.20 -15.80
C THR A 44 10.96 -26.20 -16.51
N ASN A 45 10.40 -25.02 -16.77
CA ASN A 45 9.48 -24.65 -17.87
C ASN A 45 8.28 -25.56 -18.28
N THR A 46 7.94 -26.66 -17.60
CA THR A 46 6.99 -27.65 -18.15
C THR A 46 5.56 -27.52 -17.66
N PHE A 47 5.29 -26.74 -16.60
CA PHE A 47 3.92 -26.33 -16.29
C PHE A 47 3.69 -24.92 -16.84
N GLY A 48 3.39 -24.86 -18.14
CA GLY A 48 3.01 -23.65 -18.83
C GLY A 48 1.82 -22.99 -18.14
N ASN A 49 1.94 -21.71 -17.79
CA ASN A 49 0.91 -20.70 -17.45
C ASN A 49 -0.28 -21.04 -16.50
N TYR A 50 -0.57 -22.31 -16.20
CA TYR A 50 -1.81 -22.81 -15.61
C TYR A 50 -1.76 -22.82 -14.08
N TYR A 51 -0.65 -23.29 -13.48
CA TYR A 51 -0.36 -23.02 -12.06
C TYR A 51 0.34 -21.67 -11.94
N LYS A 52 -0.41 -20.63 -12.30
CA LYS A 52 -0.12 -19.24 -11.94
C LYS A 52 0.20 -19.23 -10.44
N TYR A 53 1.24 -18.49 -10.04
CA TYR A 53 1.77 -18.37 -8.67
C TYR A 53 0.75 -18.41 -7.51
N SER A 54 -0.52 -18.06 -7.76
CA SER A 54 -1.67 -18.25 -6.88
C SER A 54 -1.86 -19.69 -6.36
N GLY A 55 -1.55 -20.73 -7.13
CA GLY A 55 -1.72 -22.13 -6.70
C GLY A 55 -0.85 -22.53 -5.50
N PHE A 56 0.33 -21.91 -5.37
CA PHE A 56 1.24 -22.17 -4.25
C PHE A 56 0.89 -21.39 -2.99
N ILE A 57 0.15 -20.29 -3.11
CA ILE A 57 -0.16 -19.40 -2.00
C ILE A 57 -0.90 -20.16 -0.88
N PRO A 58 -1.97 -20.94 -1.14
CA PRO A 58 -2.61 -21.76 -0.11
C PRO A 58 -1.65 -22.68 0.65
N PHE A 59 -0.72 -23.35 -0.06
CA PHE A 59 0.27 -24.23 0.54
C PHE A 59 1.27 -23.49 1.44
N ILE A 60 1.77 -22.34 0.97
CA ILE A 60 2.69 -21.52 1.76
C ILE A 60 1.98 -21.01 3.01
N LEU A 61 0.72 -20.56 2.88
CA LEU A 61 -0.08 -20.03 3.98
C LEU A 61 -0.51 -21.09 5.00
N SER A 62 -0.70 -22.35 4.57
CA SER A 62 -1.01 -23.47 5.46
C SER A 62 0.23 -23.99 6.19
N SER A 63 1.43 -23.69 5.71
CA SER A 63 2.66 -24.13 6.35
C SER A 63 2.81 -23.57 7.78
N PRO A 64 3.15 -24.39 8.78
CA PRO A 64 3.45 -23.91 10.14
C PRO A 64 4.66 -22.97 10.20
N ARG A 65 5.47 -22.93 9.13
CA ARG A 65 6.63 -22.04 9.00
C ARG A 65 6.29 -20.66 8.44
N TYR A 66 5.07 -20.44 7.95
CA TYR A 66 4.59 -19.12 7.60
C TYR A 66 4.38 -18.30 8.87
N ASN A 67 4.51 -16.99 8.77
CA ASN A 67 4.26 -16.09 9.88
C ASN A 67 3.29 -15.01 9.41
N ILE A 68 2.38 -14.58 10.27
CA ILE A 68 1.53 -13.42 9.98
C ILE A 68 2.42 -12.21 9.65
N ARG A 69 1.99 -11.38 8.70
CA ARG A 69 2.78 -10.27 8.12
C ARG A 69 4.06 -10.73 7.41
N THR A 70 4.01 -11.89 6.76
CA THR A 70 5.05 -12.31 5.80
C THR A 70 4.63 -11.95 4.38
N SER A 71 5.43 -11.13 3.71
CA SER A 71 5.26 -10.85 2.29
C SER A 71 5.92 -11.92 1.45
N ILE A 72 5.18 -12.47 0.51
CA ILE A 72 5.69 -13.45 -0.45
C ILE A 72 6.03 -12.71 -1.73
N ILE A 73 7.28 -12.78 -2.17
CA ILE A 73 7.77 -12.17 -3.40
C ILE A 73 8.20 -13.29 -4.35
N PHE A 74 7.66 -13.28 -5.56
CA PHE A 74 8.06 -14.23 -6.59
C PHE A 74 9.19 -13.65 -7.44
N TYR A 75 10.35 -14.31 -7.43
CA TYR A 75 11.54 -13.85 -8.14
C TYR A 75 11.27 -13.60 -9.63
N ASN A 76 10.59 -14.54 -10.29
CA ASN A 76 10.33 -14.49 -11.74
C ASN A 76 9.43 -13.32 -12.17
N LYS A 77 8.58 -12.80 -11.27
CA LYS A 77 7.72 -11.63 -11.52
C LYS A 77 8.37 -10.31 -11.09
N ASN A 78 9.46 -10.38 -10.33
CA ASN A 78 10.15 -9.25 -9.75
C ASN A 78 11.65 -9.31 -10.07
N LYS A 79 11.99 -9.43 -11.36
CA LYS A 79 13.38 -9.57 -11.84
C LYS A 79 14.17 -8.27 -11.63
N THR A 80 14.55 -7.96 -10.40
CA THR A 80 15.41 -6.82 -10.08
C THR A 80 16.70 -7.27 -9.43
N LYS A 81 17.80 -6.56 -9.72
CA LYS A 81 19.12 -6.79 -9.07
C LYS A 81 19.02 -6.75 -7.54
N LYS A 82 18.05 -6.01 -6.99
CA LYS A 82 17.81 -5.91 -5.55
C LYS A 82 17.19 -7.18 -4.97
N VAL A 83 16.22 -7.79 -5.66
CA VAL A 83 15.66 -9.10 -5.28
C VAL A 83 16.70 -10.20 -5.41
N GLN A 84 17.55 -10.14 -6.44
CA GLN A 84 18.67 -11.05 -6.56
C GLN A 84 19.66 -10.92 -5.38
N ARG A 85 20.07 -9.69 -5.02
CA ARG A 85 20.89 -9.46 -3.82
C ARG A 85 20.20 -9.89 -2.53
N PHE A 86 18.87 -9.80 -2.46
CA PHE A 86 18.15 -10.41 -1.34
C PHE A 86 18.36 -11.91 -1.34
N LEU A 87 18.18 -12.61 -2.45
CA LEU A 87 18.41 -14.05 -2.52
C LEU A 87 19.84 -14.44 -2.13
N GLU A 88 20.85 -13.67 -2.51
CA GLU A 88 22.27 -14.00 -2.28
C GLU A 88 22.74 -13.83 -0.83
N LYS A 89 22.03 -13.06 0.02
CA LYS A 89 22.40 -12.91 1.43
C LYS A 89 22.18 -14.21 2.22
N LYS A 90 23.01 -14.44 3.26
CA LYS A 90 22.90 -15.54 4.27
C LYS A 90 21.54 -15.48 4.98
N ILE A 91 20.53 -16.02 4.30
CA ILE A 91 19.13 -16.04 4.73
C ILE A 91 18.76 -17.46 5.08
N ILE A 92 17.84 -17.62 6.03
CA ILE A 92 17.24 -18.91 6.37
C ILE A 92 16.60 -19.48 5.09
N ARG A 93 17.26 -20.50 4.53
CA ARG A 93 16.75 -21.30 3.43
C ARG A 93 15.63 -22.19 3.96
N LYS A 94 14.45 -22.09 3.35
CA LYS A 94 13.31 -22.95 3.62
C LYS A 94 12.96 -23.66 2.33
N VAL A 95 12.86 -24.98 2.41
CA VAL A 95 12.39 -25.81 1.32
C VAL A 95 10.91 -26.11 1.56
N TYR A 96 10.12 -25.91 0.52
CA TYR A 96 8.71 -26.24 0.47
C TYR A 96 8.48 -27.24 -0.67
N TYR A 97 7.55 -28.17 -0.48
CA TYR A 97 7.13 -29.14 -1.50
C TYR A 97 5.75 -28.75 -1.99
N ASP A 98 5.52 -28.74 -3.30
CA ASP A 98 4.17 -28.50 -3.83
C ASP A 98 3.32 -29.78 -3.89
N PHE A 99 2.12 -29.67 -4.47
CA PHE A 99 1.21 -30.80 -4.67
C PHE A 99 1.77 -31.91 -5.59
N ASP A 100 2.79 -31.62 -6.39
CA ASP A 100 3.46 -32.55 -7.31
C ASP A 100 4.86 -32.95 -6.81
N ASN A 101 5.14 -32.78 -5.51
CA ASN A 101 6.47 -32.99 -4.91
C ASN A 101 7.61 -32.12 -5.48
N LYS A 102 7.32 -31.04 -6.20
CA LYS A 102 8.36 -30.12 -6.69
C LYS A 102 8.91 -29.28 -5.56
N VAL A 103 10.23 -29.16 -5.56
CA VAL A 103 11.01 -28.42 -4.56
C VAL A 103 10.98 -26.93 -4.88
N ILE A 104 10.39 -26.16 -3.98
CA ILE A 104 10.41 -24.69 -4.02
C ILE A 104 11.47 -24.18 -3.06
N ASP A 105 12.46 -23.45 -3.60
CA ASP A 105 13.45 -22.74 -2.78
C ASP A 105 12.88 -21.40 -2.33
N ALA A 106 12.73 -21.24 -1.02
CA ALA A 106 12.23 -20.01 -0.43
C ALA A 106 13.23 -19.47 0.59
N ARG A 107 13.56 -18.18 0.48
CA ARG A 107 14.49 -17.51 1.38
C ARG A 107 13.73 -16.48 2.20
N THR A 108 13.79 -16.58 3.53
CA THR A 108 13.02 -15.71 4.44
C THR A 108 13.88 -14.71 5.20
N ILE A 109 13.70 -13.42 4.95
CA ILE A 109 14.30 -12.32 5.71
C ILE A 109 13.35 -11.94 6.84
N LYS A 110 13.86 -11.84 8.07
CA LYS A 110 13.10 -11.36 9.23
C LYS A 110 13.44 -9.90 9.54
N PHE A 111 12.42 -9.10 9.85
CA PHE A 111 12.53 -7.74 10.36
C PHE A 111 12.18 -7.73 11.84
N ASN A 112 13.18 -7.49 12.69
CA ASN A 112 12.94 -7.36 14.13
C ASN A 112 12.23 -6.03 14.41
N LYS A 113 11.02 -6.11 14.98
CA LYS A 113 10.16 -4.98 15.39
C LYS A 113 9.90 -3.98 14.24
N PRO A 114 9.02 -4.30 13.27
CA PRO A 114 8.66 -3.35 12.23
C PRO A 114 7.99 -2.11 12.84
N PRO A 115 8.11 -0.94 12.18
CA PRO A 115 7.44 0.27 12.64
C PRO A 115 5.91 0.12 12.62
N LYS A 116 5.23 0.97 13.39
CA LYS A 116 3.77 1.04 13.40
C LYS A 116 3.29 1.82 12.19
N ILE A 117 2.23 1.34 11.56
CA ILE A 117 1.61 1.99 10.41
C ILE A 117 0.19 2.43 10.75
N TYR A 118 -0.10 3.68 10.41
CA TYR A 118 -1.41 4.27 10.49
C TYR A 118 -1.86 4.60 9.08
N PHE A 119 -3.12 4.35 8.76
CA PHE A 119 -3.64 4.67 7.43
C PHE A 119 -5.07 5.19 7.49
N LYS A 120 -5.42 5.98 6.47
CA LYS A 120 -6.78 6.44 6.21
C LYS A 120 -7.09 6.22 4.73
N GLU A 121 -8.22 5.57 4.47
CA GLU A 121 -8.77 5.44 3.13
C GLU A 121 -9.51 6.74 2.80
N ILE A 122 -9.00 7.52 1.84
CA ILE A 122 -9.69 8.73 1.37
C ILE A 122 -10.79 8.35 0.37
N ASN A 123 -10.47 7.39 -0.49
CA ASN A 123 -11.38 6.72 -1.40
C ASN A 123 -10.74 5.37 -1.83
N PRO A 124 -11.43 4.51 -2.59
CA PRO A 124 -10.91 3.19 -2.96
C PRO A 124 -9.57 3.20 -3.71
N VAL A 125 -9.20 4.35 -4.30
CA VAL A 125 -7.99 4.52 -5.11
C VAL A 125 -6.94 5.42 -4.47
N LYS A 126 -7.13 5.85 -3.22
CA LYS A 126 -6.23 6.78 -2.51
C LYS A 126 -6.22 6.56 -1.01
N TYR A 127 -5.01 6.39 -0.48
CA TYR A 127 -4.75 6.17 0.93
C TYR A 127 -3.68 7.13 1.44
N ILE A 128 -3.86 7.62 2.66
CA ILE A 128 -2.85 8.36 3.39
C ILE A 128 -2.28 7.42 4.44
N ILE A 129 -0.96 7.43 4.60
CA ILE A 129 -0.25 6.57 5.51
C ILE A 129 0.72 7.41 6.33
N ALA A 130 0.74 7.16 7.64
CA ALA A 130 1.77 7.65 8.54
C ALA A 130 2.48 6.45 9.19
N ILE A 131 3.79 6.56 9.36
CA ILE A 131 4.63 5.48 9.89
C ILE A 131 5.49 6.06 11.01
N ASP A 132 5.37 5.45 12.18
CA ASP A 132 5.99 5.90 13.43
C ASP A 132 7.19 5.02 13.79
N LYS A 133 8.22 5.66 14.37
CA LYS A 133 9.43 5.01 14.90
C LYS A 133 10.22 4.19 13.88
N VAL A 134 10.43 4.72 12.68
CA VAL A 134 11.23 4.06 11.64
C VAL A 134 12.72 4.11 11.97
N LYS A 135 13.35 2.94 12.13
CA LYS A 135 14.80 2.79 12.34
C LYS A 135 15.58 2.26 11.14
N LYS A 136 14.92 1.44 10.30
CA LYS A 136 15.56 0.69 9.21
C LYS A 136 14.64 0.68 8.00
N ASN A 137 15.20 0.30 6.86
CA ASN A 137 14.43 0.00 5.64
C ASN A 137 13.37 -1.05 5.94
N PHE A 138 12.21 -0.91 5.29
CA PHE A 138 11.06 -1.76 5.54
C PHE A 138 10.26 -1.95 4.26
N PHE A 139 9.29 -2.88 4.32
CA PHE A 139 8.50 -3.25 3.15
C PHE A 139 7.01 -3.11 3.45
N ILE A 140 6.34 -2.26 2.67
CA ILE A 140 4.89 -1.99 2.77
C ILE A 140 4.15 -2.91 1.79
N ASN A 141 2.98 -3.39 2.18
CA ASN A 141 2.06 -4.09 1.30
C ASN A 141 0.73 -3.34 1.25
N LEU A 142 0.10 -3.36 0.07
CA LEU A 142 -1.26 -2.94 -0.19
C LEU A 142 -2.00 -4.13 -0.80
N ASN A 143 -2.99 -4.64 -0.08
CA ASN A 143 -3.85 -5.76 -0.47
C ASN A 143 -4.93 -5.34 -1.49
N GLU A 144 -4.51 -4.59 -2.51
CA GLU A 144 -5.27 -4.29 -3.72
C GLU A 144 -4.70 -5.09 -4.88
N LYS A 145 -5.51 -5.33 -5.91
CA LYS A 145 -5.04 -6.01 -7.13
C LYS A 145 -3.80 -5.29 -7.68
N PHE A 146 -2.77 -6.09 -7.98
CA PHE A 146 -1.51 -5.59 -8.48
C PHE A 146 -1.72 -4.85 -9.79
N SER A 147 -1.12 -3.67 -9.87
CA SER A 147 -1.06 -2.89 -11.08
C SER A 147 0.15 -1.99 -11.01
N HIS A 148 0.91 -1.89 -12.10
CA HIS A 148 2.00 -0.92 -12.23
C HIS A 148 1.51 0.52 -12.06
N TYR A 149 0.21 0.79 -12.11
CA TYR A 149 -0.35 2.12 -11.92
C TYR A 149 -0.51 2.55 -10.46
N TRP A 150 -0.38 1.62 -9.50
CA TRP A 150 -0.30 1.98 -8.09
C TRP A 150 1.05 2.62 -7.79
N ARG A 151 1.03 3.77 -7.14
CA ARG A 151 2.22 4.55 -6.80
C ARG A 151 2.15 4.97 -5.33
N ILE A 152 3.31 5.01 -4.68
CA ILE A 152 3.47 5.56 -3.33
C ILE A 152 4.34 6.82 -3.41
N TYR A 153 3.89 7.89 -2.77
CA TYR A 153 4.48 9.23 -2.83
C TYR A 153 4.93 9.64 -1.43
N PRO A 154 6.22 9.90 -1.19
CA PRO A 154 6.65 10.58 0.02
C PRO A 154 6.07 11.99 0.03
N VAL A 155 5.53 12.42 1.16
CA VAL A 155 4.98 13.77 1.36
C VAL A 155 5.75 14.51 2.43
N PRO A 156 5.79 15.86 2.39
CA PRO A 156 6.27 16.63 3.52
C PRO A 156 5.53 16.21 4.79
N TYR A 157 6.28 16.04 5.87
CA TYR A 157 5.74 15.65 7.15
C TYR A 157 4.89 16.80 7.71
N PHE A 158 3.59 16.58 7.85
CA PHE A 158 2.65 17.57 8.40
C PHE A 158 2.26 17.26 9.85
N GLY A 159 2.76 16.16 10.39
CA GLY A 159 2.50 15.73 11.76
C GLY A 159 1.25 14.87 11.85
N MET A 160 1.43 13.63 12.31
CA MET A 160 0.35 12.93 12.98
C MET A 160 -0.10 13.80 14.15
N GLN A 161 -1.38 14.17 14.21
CA GLN A 161 -1.94 14.85 15.38
C GLN A 161 -1.51 14.05 16.62
N THR A 162 -0.70 14.70 17.45
CA THR A 162 0.04 14.09 18.55
C THR A 162 -0.92 13.48 19.56
N GLU A 163 -0.44 12.50 20.34
CA GLU A 163 -1.21 11.79 21.39
C GLU A 163 -1.98 12.72 22.35
N ILE A 164 -1.51 13.95 22.53
CA ILE A 164 -2.15 14.97 23.37
C ILE A 164 -3.55 15.34 22.85
N ASN A 165 -3.77 15.37 21.53
CA ASN A 165 -5.10 15.62 20.94
C ASN A 165 -5.95 14.34 20.82
N ARG A 166 -5.35 13.14 20.89
CA ARG A 166 -6.09 11.86 20.86
C ARG A 166 -6.89 11.61 22.13
N ASN A 167 -6.44 12.15 23.26
CA ASN A 167 -7.18 12.05 24.53
C ASN A 167 -8.41 12.98 24.59
N VAL A 168 -8.40 14.08 23.83
CA VAL A 168 -9.49 15.06 23.77
C VAL A 168 -10.49 14.73 22.65
N ILE A 169 -10.03 14.19 21.52
CA ILE A 169 -10.85 13.79 20.37
C ILE A 169 -11.13 12.27 20.42
N ARG A 170 -11.74 11.78 21.50
CA ARG A 170 -12.16 10.37 21.65
C ARG A 170 -13.40 10.00 20.80
N LYS A 171 -13.62 10.62 19.63
CA LYS A 171 -14.82 10.32 18.84
C LYS A 171 -14.71 9.02 18.04
N TYR A 172 -13.50 8.55 17.69
CA TYR A 172 -13.32 7.27 16.97
C TYR A 172 -12.00 6.57 17.35
N ILE A 173 -12.13 5.38 17.94
CA ILE A 173 -11.01 4.50 18.29
C ILE A 173 -10.46 3.86 17.01
N SER A 174 -9.24 4.23 16.69
CA SER A 174 -8.42 3.58 15.67
C SER A 174 -8.01 2.20 16.19
N LYS A 175 -8.65 1.13 15.71
CA LYS A 175 -8.40 -0.22 16.22
C LYS A 175 -7.07 -0.75 15.66
N ASP A 176 -6.16 -1.13 16.55
CA ASP A 176 -4.88 -1.76 16.18
C ASP A 176 -5.13 -3.21 15.76
N TYR A 177 -4.83 -3.50 14.49
CA TYR A 177 -4.85 -4.84 13.93
C TYR A 177 -3.43 -5.28 13.60
N ASN A 178 -2.79 -5.99 14.53
CA ASN A 178 -1.45 -6.54 14.35
C ASN A 178 -0.39 -5.49 13.97
N GLY A 179 -0.47 -4.27 14.50
CA GLY A 179 0.45 -3.16 14.24
C GLY A 179 0.10 -2.31 13.01
N THR A 180 -1.13 -2.45 12.50
CA THR A 180 -1.75 -1.58 11.49
C THR A 180 -2.96 -0.92 12.13
N ILE A 181 -3.05 0.41 12.06
CA ILE A 181 -4.10 1.19 12.71
C ILE A 181 -4.83 2.01 11.64
N GLN A 182 -6.16 1.87 11.54
CA GLN A 182 -6.95 2.77 10.69
C GLN A 182 -7.27 4.04 11.50
N ASP A 183 -6.71 5.19 11.10
CA ASP A 183 -6.79 6.45 11.84
C ASP A 183 -7.53 7.52 11.01
N GLU A 184 -8.80 7.73 11.35
CA GLU A 184 -9.64 8.74 10.70
C GLU A 184 -9.23 10.18 11.01
N ASN A 185 -8.35 10.39 12.00
CA ASN A 185 -7.80 11.72 12.34
C ASN A 185 -6.66 12.15 11.40
N LEU A 186 -6.20 11.27 10.49
CA LEU A 186 -5.28 11.69 9.44
C LEU A 186 -5.97 12.74 8.54
N PRO A 187 -5.25 13.77 8.06
CA PRO A 187 -5.84 14.82 7.25
C PRO A 187 -6.48 14.21 6.01
N SER A 188 -7.63 14.74 5.59
CA SER A 188 -8.37 14.18 4.44
C SER A 188 -7.61 14.31 3.11
N GLY A 189 -6.53 15.09 3.08
CA GLY A 189 -5.73 15.38 1.89
C GLY A 189 -6.55 16.08 0.80
N HIS A 190 -5.87 16.59 -0.23
CA HIS A 190 -6.54 17.16 -1.40
C HIS A 190 -6.30 16.30 -2.63
N ILE A 191 -7.25 16.25 -3.56
CA ILE A 191 -7.21 15.38 -4.76
C ILE A 191 -5.93 15.60 -5.57
N LEU A 192 -5.51 16.86 -5.71
CA LEU A 192 -4.34 17.28 -6.50
C LEU A 192 -3.00 17.22 -5.76
N GLN A 193 -2.99 16.88 -4.47
CA GLN A 193 -1.80 16.91 -3.60
C GLN A 193 -0.61 16.10 -4.17
N THR A 194 -0.88 15.08 -4.97
CA THR A 194 0.13 14.19 -5.51
C THR A 194 0.57 14.49 -6.95
N LEU A 195 0.02 15.53 -7.58
CA LEU A 195 0.26 15.84 -9.00
C LEU A 195 1.73 16.10 -9.32
N LEU A 196 2.42 16.86 -8.46
CA LEU A 196 3.82 17.26 -8.62
C LEU A 196 4.82 16.41 -7.81
N LEU A 197 4.33 15.41 -7.09
CA LEU A 197 5.17 14.57 -6.25
C LEU A 197 5.83 13.47 -7.07
N LYS A 198 7.13 13.26 -6.84
CA LYS A 198 7.86 12.12 -7.41
C LYS A 198 7.53 10.86 -6.60
N PRO A 199 7.04 9.78 -7.24
CA PRO A 199 6.77 8.54 -6.53
C PRO A 199 8.08 7.84 -6.13
N VAL A 200 7.98 6.90 -5.20
CA VAL A 200 9.04 5.90 -4.98
C VAL A 200 9.30 5.16 -6.30
N SER A 201 10.57 4.84 -6.55
CA SER A 201 10.99 4.19 -7.79
C SER A 201 10.19 2.93 -8.09
N GLU A 202 9.79 2.75 -9.34
CA GLU A 202 9.11 1.54 -9.82
C GLU A 202 9.97 0.28 -9.67
N LYS A 203 11.30 0.42 -9.62
CA LYS A 203 12.22 -0.69 -9.30
C LYS A 203 12.05 -1.21 -7.87
N ASP A 204 11.41 -0.42 -7.02
CA ASP A 204 11.08 -0.76 -5.63
C ASP A 204 9.58 -1.08 -5.45
N HIS A 205 8.82 -1.25 -6.54
CA HIS A 205 7.45 -1.76 -6.55
C HIS A 205 7.45 -3.23 -6.94
N TYR A 206 6.78 -4.04 -6.13
CA TYR A 206 6.82 -5.49 -6.18
C TYR A 206 5.41 -6.07 -6.28
N PHE A 207 5.30 -7.14 -7.06
CA PHE A 207 4.16 -8.05 -7.05
C PHE A 207 4.30 -9.00 -5.86
N THR A 208 3.35 -8.93 -4.92
CA THR A 208 3.42 -9.63 -3.63
C THR A 208 2.22 -10.54 -3.42
N ASN A 209 2.39 -11.62 -2.64
CA ASN A 209 1.33 -12.53 -2.21
C ASN A 209 0.47 -13.12 -3.35
N GLY A 210 0.96 -13.08 -4.59
CA GLY A 210 0.26 -13.62 -5.77
C GLY A 210 -0.84 -12.72 -6.33
N TYR A 211 -1.10 -11.56 -5.74
CA TYR A 211 -2.11 -10.62 -6.25
C TYR A 211 -1.89 -9.16 -5.83
N ALA A 212 -1.11 -8.90 -4.78
CA ALA A 212 -1.05 -7.63 -4.08
C ALA A 212 0.09 -6.74 -4.58
N ASN A 213 0.06 -5.49 -4.16
CA ASN A 213 1.13 -4.53 -4.37
C ASN A 213 2.04 -4.49 -3.13
N GLY A 214 3.33 -4.26 -3.32
CA GLY A 214 4.23 -3.94 -2.22
C GLY A 214 5.39 -3.06 -2.62
N TRP A 215 5.94 -2.32 -1.67
CA TRP A 215 7.04 -1.40 -1.91
C TRP A 215 8.17 -1.58 -0.91
N TRP A 216 9.40 -1.56 -1.40
CA TRP A 216 10.57 -1.42 -0.56
C TRP A 216 10.86 0.05 -0.29
N ILE A 217 10.84 0.44 0.97
CA ILE A 217 11.13 1.81 1.38
C ILE A 217 12.56 1.90 1.92
N SER A 218 13.39 2.70 1.25
CA SER A 218 14.78 2.97 1.67
C SER A 218 14.84 4.23 2.53
N LEU A 219 15.34 4.10 3.75
CA LEU A 219 15.50 5.22 4.68
C LEU A 219 16.45 6.28 4.13
N THR A 220 17.53 5.86 3.47
CA THR A 220 18.45 6.76 2.77
C THR A 220 17.75 7.54 1.66
N GLY A 221 16.86 6.88 0.92
CA GLY A 221 16.09 7.51 -0.15
C GLY A 221 15.18 8.62 0.40
N ILE A 222 14.54 8.39 1.55
CA ILE A 222 13.72 9.42 2.21
C ILE A 222 14.56 10.57 2.74
N LYS A 223 15.68 10.28 3.41
CA LYS A 223 16.58 11.32 3.95
C LYS A 223 17.14 12.22 2.85
N ASN A 224 17.43 11.67 1.67
CA ASN A 224 17.91 12.42 0.51
C ASN A 224 16.87 13.39 -0.08
N LEU A 225 15.57 13.24 0.23
CA LEU A 225 14.54 14.19 -0.20
C LEU A 225 14.54 15.49 0.62
N GLY A 226 15.24 15.50 1.76
CA GLY A 226 15.36 16.62 2.67
C GLY A 226 14.58 16.44 3.99
N GLU A 227 14.94 17.24 4.99
CA GLU A 227 14.41 17.14 6.35
C GLU A 227 12.91 17.40 6.45
N ARG A 228 12.32 18.13 5.50
CA ARG A 228 10.87 18.37 5.45
C ARG A 228 10.01 17.10 5.29
N TYR A 229 10.59 15.98 4.86
CA TYR A 229 9.85 14.73 4.58
C TYR A 229 9.77 13.78 5.79
N TYR A 230 10.42 14.12 6.90
CA TYR A 230 10.43 13.27 8.07
C TYR A 230 10.61 14.08 9.35
N LYS A 231 10.12 13.56 10.47
CA LYS A 231 10.42 14.11 11.78
C LYS A 231 11.42 13.22 12.49
N LYS A 232 12.51 13.79 12.99
CA LYS A 232 13.48 13.05 13.81
C LYS A 232 13.00 13.03 15.26
N ASN A 233 12.95 11.84 15.85
CA ASN A 233 12.60 11.64 17.25
C ASN A 233 13.84 11.63 18.15
N LYS A 234 13.65 11.90 19.45
CA LYS A 234 14.73 11.91 20.45
C LYS A 234 15.48 10.57 20.53
N ASP A 235 14.81 9.46 20.24
CA ASP A 235 15.37 8.11 20.25
C ASP A 235 16.11 7.71 18.96
N GLY A 236 16.32 8.68 18.05
CA GLY A 236 16.98 8.48 16.76
C GLY A 236 16.11 7.82 15.69
N THR A 237 14.85 7.51 15.98
CA THR A 237 13.89 7.10 14.96
C THR A 237 13.41 8.28 14.14
N ILE A 238 12.76 7.98 13.01
CA ILE A 238 12.04 9.00 12.25
C ILE A 238 10.59 8.61 12.04
N ASP A 239 9.74 9.63 11.95
CA ASP A 239 8.35 9.50 11.52
C ASP A 239 8.22 10.02 10.10
N ILE A 240 7.45 9.31 9.28
CA ILE A 240 7.34 9.58 7.84
C ILE A 240 5.91 9.37 7.38
N GLU A 241 5.53 10.13 6.34
CA GLU A 241 4.19 10.12 5.79
C GLU A 241 4.24 9.85 4.28
N PHE A 242 3.22 9.15 3.80
CA PHE A 242 3.07 8.77 2.40
C PHE A 242 1.63 8.92 1.94
N ILE A 243 1.48 9.08 0.62
CA ILE A 243 0.21 8.89 -0.06
C ILE A 243 0.37 7.72 -1.04
N ILE A 244 -0.51 6.73 -0.94
CA ILE A 244 -0.65 5.72 -1.99
C ILE A 244 -1.82 6.15 -2.88
N GLY A 245 -1.62 6.14 -4.20
CA GLY A 245 -2.66 6.49 -5.15
C GLY A 245 -2.59 5.69 -6.44
N TYR A 246 -3.74 5.44 -7.03
CA TYR A 246 -3.86 4.90 -8.38
C TYR A 246 -3.69 6.01 -9.40
N TRP A 247 -2.61 5.96 -10.19
CA TRP A 247 -2.23 7.06 -11.08
C TRP A 247 -3.28 7.41 -12.17
N PRO A 248 -3.93 6.44 -12.85
CA PRO A 248 -4.93 6.70 -13.88
C PRO A 248 -6.11 7.55 -13.39
N GLN A 249 -6.46 7.48 -12.10
CA GLN A 249 -7.52 8.32 -11.54
C GLN A 249 -7.25 9.82 -11.76
N ARG A 250 -5.97 10.23 -11.84
CA ARG A 250 -5.60 11.63 -12.08
C ARG A 250 -5.95 12.10 -13.48
N LEU A 251 -5.81 11.23 -14.48
CA LEU A 251 -6.15 11.55 -15.86
C LEU A 251 -7.64 11.87 -16.00
N ILE A 252 -8.48 11.15 -15.25
CA ILE A 252 -9.92 11.43 -15.18
C ILE A 252 -10.18 12.84 -14.64
N TYR A 253 -9.52 13.24 -13.55
CA TYR A 253 -9.69 14.58 -12.99
C TYR A 253 -9.22 15.68 -13.95
N ILE A 254 -8.06 15.50 -14.59
CA ILE A 254 -7.54 16.47 -15.57
C ILE A 254 -8.49 16.57 -16.76
N GLY A 255 -8.94 15.44 -17.30
CA GLY A 255 -9.92 15.39 -18.39
C GLY A 255 -11.21 16.11 -18.03
N THR A 256 -11.73 15.88 -16.82
CA THR A 256 -12.94 16.55 -16.32
C THR A 256 -12.78 18.07 -16.27
N ILE A 257 -11.62 18.56 -15.80
CA ILE A 257 -11.33 20.00 -15.77
C ILE A 257 -11.30 20.57 -17.19
N ILE A 258 -10.58 19.93 -18.11
CA ILE A 258 -10.48 20.39 -19.50
C ILE A 258 -11.87 20.41 -20.14
N SER A 259 -12.63 19.33 -20.04
CA SER A 259 -13.99 19.25 -20.58
C SER A 259 -14.90 20.33 -20.01
N THR A 260 -14.83 20.59 -18.70
CA THR A 260 -15.65 21.63 -18.05
C THR A 260 -15.29 23.02 -18.58
N VAL A 261 -13.99 23.34 -18.70
CA VAL A 261 -13.51 24.62 -19.25
C VAL A 261 -13.93 24.78 -20.71
N THR A 262 -13.76 23.75 -21.53
CA THR A 262 -14.16 23.76 -22.94
C THR A 262 -15.66 23.98 -23.11
N ILE A 263 -16.49 23.26 -22.35
CA ILE A 263 -17.95 23.42 -22.38
C ILE A 263 -18.33 24.85 -21.95
N THR A 264 -17.70 25.36 -20.90
CA THR A 264 -17.96 26.72 -20.40
C THR A 264 -17.62 27.77 -21.45
N PHE A 265 -16.47 27.62 -22.12
CA PHE A 265 -16.05 28.50 -23.21
C PHE A 265 -17.06 28.49 -24.37
N PHE A 266 -17.52 27.31 -24.80
CA PHE A 266 -18.51 27.21 -25.86
C PHE A 266 -19.86 27.83 -25.47
N ILE A 267 -20.31 27.63 -24.23
CA ILE A 267 -21.54 28.25 -23.73
C ILE A 267 -21.42 29.78 -23.77
N ILE A 268 -20.31 30.33 -23.28
CA ILE A 268 -20.05 31.78 -23.31
C ILE A 268 -20.04 32.31 -24.75
N TYR A 269 -19.36 31.62 -25.67
CA TYR A 269 -19.30 32.00 -27.08
C TYR A 269 -20.69 31.99 -27.74
N LEU A 270 -21.50 30.97 -27.48
CA LEU A 270 -22.86 30.88 -28.00
C LEU A 270 -23.77 31.98 -27.44
N ILE A 271 -23.69 32.27 -26.15
CA ILE A 271 -24.45 33.37 -25.52
C ILE A 271 -24.04 34.71 -26.13
N TYR A 272 -22.73 34.96 -26.28
CA TYR A 272 -22.22 36.19 -26.89
C TYR A 272 -22.75 36.40 -28.32
N ASN A 273 -22.68 35.36 -29.16
CA ASN A 273 -23.22 35.40 -30.51
C ASN A 273 -24.73 35.63 -30.55
N LEU A 274 -25.48 35.01 -29.62
CA LEU A 274 -26.92 35.19 -29.51
C LEU A 274 -27.29 36.63 -29.12
N LEU A 275 -26.56 37.22 -28.17
CA LEU A 275 -26.75 38.62 -27.75
C LEU A 275 -26.47 39.61 -28.89
N ILE A 276 -25.40 39.40 -29.67
CA ILE A 276 -25.12 40.22 -30.87
C ILE A 276 -26.25 40.10 -31.89
N LYS A 277 -26.74 38.88 -32.13
CA LYS A 277 -27.81 38.64 -33.10
C LYS A 277 -29.12 39.32 -32.68
N ILE A 278 -29.42 39.37 -31.39
CA ILE A 278 -30.58 40.11 -30.86
C ILE A 278 -30.38 41.60 -31.10
N LYS A 279 -29.22 42.17 -30.73
CA LYS A 279 -28.92 43.60 -30.92
C LYS A 279 -29.01 44.06 -32.38
N ASN A 280 -28.64 43.21 -33.34
CA ASN A 280 -28.67 43.55 -34.77
C ASN A 280 -30.05 43.36 -35.42
N ARG A 281 -31.07 42.90 -34.68
CA ARG A 281 -32.44 42.75 -35.18
C ARG A 281 -33.34 43.94 -34.81
N ASP A 282 -32.91 44.77 -33.87
CA ASP A 282 -33.53 46.04 -33.50
C ASP A 282 -32.89 47.19 -34.31
#